data_AF-A0A6V8D5G9-F1
#
_entry.id   AF-A0A6V8D5G9-F1
#
_cell.length_a   1.000
_cell.length_b   1.000
_cell.length_c   1.000
_cell.angle_alpha   90.00
_cell.angle_beta   90.00
_cell.angle_gamma   90.00
#
_symmetry.space_group_name_H-M   'P 1'
#
loop_
_entity.id
_entity.type
_entity.pdbx_description
1 polymer ?
#
loop_
_entity_poly.entity_id
_entity_poly.type
_entity_poly.pdbx_seq_one_letter_code
_entity_poly.pdbx_strand_id
1 'polypeptide(L)'
;MGVEEAELGGGFFKFTKPYTWQGWLSWAAVVVFMILGLFQQPQGYIISVFLLVFLAVLSPTSLEAELYRRRKASPLPEDLEAQALISGASVSDWFYGRRSCVPTNDKNSWVFPAPGPKSWFMHRPYHPDPSDELLPEHPAKIGTPMPATISSYGLFLLMFLCGMFALGGLGITASKNSATTSDDTMLYLPYITIAVGVIWLGLGYRAQRHQTAMIDTATSLVRYVSPGPTEVVGQVRPTFSGGIDVLVDGHPNRMVPGCVSYIWTYEVLVRERKVTTHNGRKRVRTEEVWHTIREKNGSVPFILHDGSGGLYTRPSTFKSQDWGGFAKSWETSNQNALGDAYWRMGRARLHQRGDVVRHKWTIHALRIGDPVYALGVAEIRPDDELNLPGINDLSEIGSPAAWSLDESKKSLPQKRSEVDYKYPVNNARFHLIGTDTPRMPAMIKRGTELSNIGRFRSRTELLFIPFATALSGVFLILFL
;
A
#
# COMPACT_ATOMS: atom_id res chain seq x y z
N MET A 1 3.48 -25.78 -0.25
CA MET A 1 3.59 -25.51 -1.70
C MET A 1 4.88 -24.74 -1.90
N GLY A 2 5.85 -25.33 -2.60
CA GLY A 2 7.13 -24.71 -2.88
C GLY A 2 6.96 -23.45 -3.74
N VAL A 3 7.87 -22.50 -3.57
CA VAL A 3 7.93 -21.21 -4.27
C VAL A 3 8.37 -21.38 -5.75
N GLU A 4 8.61 -22.61 -6.20
CA GLU A 4 8.93 -22.90 -7.59
C GLU A 4 7.72 -22.56 -8.48
N GLU A 5 7.94 -21.60 -9.38
CA GLU A 5 7.01 -21.08 -10.39
C GLU A 5 5.86 -20.19 -9.90
N ALA A 6 6.14 -19.26 -8.98
CA ALA A 6 5.33 -18.04 -8.91
C ALA A 6 5.65 -17.15 -10.13
N GLU A 7 5.15 -17.49 -11.32
CA GLU A 7 5.20 -16.62 -12.50
C GLU A 7 4.39 -15.35 -12.21
N LEU A 8 5.04 -14.33 -11.65
CA LEU A 8 4.49 -12.97 -11.46
C LEU A 8 4.57 -12.14 -12.76
N GLY A 9 4.73 -12.81 -13.91
CA GLY A 9 4.70 -12.20 -15.24
C GLY A 9 3.26 -12.00 -15.70
N GLY A 10 2.86 -10.76 -15.92
CA GLY A 10 1.49 -10.44 -16.36
C GLY A 10 1.14 -10.88 -17.78
N GLY A 11 2.12 -11.33 -18.58
CA GLY A 11 1.94 -11.69 -19.98
C GLY A 11 1.54 -10.50 -20.86
N PHE A 12 1.03 -10.78 -22.06
CA PHE A 12 0.60 -9.72 -22.99
C PHE A 12 -0.70 -9.04 -22.55
N PHE A 13 -1.71 -9.82 -22.17
CA PHE A 13 -3.04 -9.32 -21.83
C PHE A 13 -3.61 -9.94 -20.56
N LYS A 14 -4.19 -9.12 -19.67
CA LYS A 14 -4.89 -9.59 -18.47
C LYS A 14 -6.11 -8.75 -18.13
N PHE A 15 -7.29 -9.35 -18.23
CA PHE A 15 -8.53 -8.69 -17.82
C PHE A 15 -8.65 -8.68 -16.29
N THR A 16 -8.67 -7.48 -15.72
CA THR A 16 -8.87 -7.20 -14.29
C THR A 16 -10.25 -6.62 -14.02
N LYS A 17 -10.85 -7.01 -12.90
CA LYS A 17 -12.13 -6.50 -12.40
C LYS A 17 -11.92 -5.93 -11.00
N PRO A 18 -12.75 -4.96 -10.56
CA PRO A 18 -12.75 -4.53 -9.17
C PRO A 18 -12.93 -5.73 -8.23
N TYR A 19 -12.37 -5.63 -7.03
CA TYR A 19 -12.47 -6.69 -6.02
C TYR A 19 -13.10 -6.20 -4.70
N THR A 20 -13.34 -4.89 -4.57
CA THR A 20 -14.11 -4.31 -3.47
C THR A 20 -15.58 -4.14 -3.87
N TRP A 21 -16.49 -4.24 -2.91
CA TRP A 21 -17.92 -3.99 -3.15
C TRP A 21 -18.19 -2.59 -3.74
N GLN A 22 -17.56 -1.56 -3.17
CA GLN A 22 -17.68 -0.18 -3.67
C GLN A 22 -17.14 -0.03 -5.11
N GLY A 23 -16.04 -0.73 -5.43
CA GLY A 23 -15.49 -0.76 -6.78
C GLY A 23 -16.46 -1.42 -7.76
N TRP A 24 -17.05 -2.56 -7.38
CA TRP A 24 -18.09 -3.22 -8.18
C TRP A 24 -19.31 -2.35 -8.40
N LEU A 25 -19.83 -1.71 -7.35
CA LEU A 25 -20.98 -0.82 -7.43
C LEU A 25 -20.72 0.34 -8.41
N SER A 26 -19.57 0.99 -8.29
CA SER A 26 -19.18 2.11 -9.16
C SER A 26 -18.98 1.66 -10.60
N TRP A 27 -18.29 0.53 -10.80
CA TRP A 27 -18.03 -0.04 -12.12
C TRP A 27 -19.33 -0.45 -12.83
N ALA A 28 -20.24 -1.12 -12.12
CA ALA A 28 -21.55 -1.49 -12.65
C ALA A 28 -22.41 -0.27 -12.98
N ALA A 29 -22.40 0.76 -12.13
CA ALA A 29 -23.11 2.01 -12.39
C ALA A 29 -22.64 2.67 -13.70
N VAL A 30 -21.33 2.73 -13.94
CA VAL A 30 -20.77 3.27 -15.19
C VAL A 30 -21.23 2.47 -16.40
N VAL A 31 -21.21 1.14 -16.33
CA VAL A 31 -21.71 0.28 -17.44
C VAL A 31 -23.20 0.51 -17.70
N VAL A 32 -24.02 0.63 -16.65
CA VAL A 32 -25.44 0.94 -16.80
C VAL A 32 -25.65 2.30 -17.46
N PHE A 33 -24.91 3.33 -17.05
CA PHE A 33 -24.99 4.65 -17.68
C PHE A 33 -24.52 4.65 -19.13
N MET A 34 -23.51 3.86 -19.49
CA MET A 34 -23.11 3.67 -20.88
C MET A 34 -24.27 3.06 -21.70
N ILE A 35 -24.87 1.98 -21.22
CA ILE A 35 -25.98 1.31 -21.92
C ILE A 35 -27.18 2.25 -22.05
N LEU A 36 -27.56 2.96 -20.99
CA LEU A 36 -28.64 3.94 -21.02
C LEU A 36 -28.34 5.09 -21.98
N GLY A 37 -27.08 5.54 -22.03
CA GLY A 37 -26.60 6.54 -22.98
C GLY A 37 -26.84 6.10 -24.42
N LEU A 38 -26.59 4.85 -24.78
CA LEU A 38 -26.79 4.37 -26.16
C LEU A 38 -28.25 4.49 -26.67
N PHE A 39 -29.25 4.64 -25.80
CA PHE A 39 -30.63 4.90 -26.22
C PHE A 39 -30.91 6.37 -26.59
N GLN A 40 -30.03 7.31 -26.25
CA GLN A 40 -30.16 8.75 -26.54
C GLN A 40 -29.21 9.19 -27.66
N GLN A 41 -29.43 8.71 -28.88
CA GLN A 41 -28.58 9.06 -30.03
C GLN A 41 -28.83 10.48 -30.52
N PRO A 42 -27.79 11.24 -30.96
CA PRO A 42 -26.38 10.85 -31.09
C PRO A 42 -25.50 11.17 -29.86
N GLN A 43 -25.98 12.02 -28.94
CA GLN A 43 -25.19 12.52 -27.80
C GLN A 43 -24.78 11.40 -26.84
N GLY A 44 -25.61 10.38 -26.70
CA GLY A 44 -25.38 9.24 -25.84
C GLY A 44 -24.24 8.33 -26.26
N TYR A 45 -23.90 8.28 -27.56
CA TYR A 45 -22.71 7.58 -28.02
C TYR A 45 -21.43 8.30 -27.57
N ILE A 46 -21.42 9.64 -27.63
CA ILE A 46 -20.31 10.47 -27.13
C ILE A 46 -20.11 10.23 -25.64
N ILE A 47 -21.18 10.30 -24.84
CA ILE A 47 -21.13 10.03 -23.39
C ILE A 47 -20.57 8.64 -23.11
N SER A 48 -21.00 7.63 -23.87
CA SER A 48 -20.54 6.24 -23.70
C SER A 48 -19.04 6.09 -23.97
N VAL A 49 -18.51 6.76 -25.00
CA VAL A 49 -17.07 6.75 -25.29
C VAL A 49 -16.29 7.36 -24.12
N PHE A 50 -16.70 8.52 -23.61
CA PHE A 50 -16.02 9.13 -22.45
C PHE A 50 -16.09 8.29 -21.17
N LEU A 51 -17.19 7.56 -20.95
CA LEU A 51 -17.34 6.66 -19.79
C LEU A 51 -16.35 5.48 -19.79
N LEU A 52 -15.74 5.12 -20.93
CA LEU A 52 -14.65 4.14 -20.99
C LEU A 52 -13.42 4.57 -20.18
N VAL A 53 -13.13 5.88 -20.13
CA VAL A 53 -12.04 6.42 -19.30
C VAL A 53 -12.31 6.15 -17.82
N PHE A 54 -13.56 6.29 -17.38
CA PHE A 54 -13.95 5.99 -16.00
C PHE A 54 -13.83 4.49 -15.70
N LEU A 55 -14.22 3.60 -16.62
CA LEU A 55 -13.99 2.16 -16.46
C LEU A 55 -12.49 1.83 -16.37
N ALA A 56 -11.63 2.49 -17.14
CA ALA A 56 -10.19 2.32 -17.07
C ALA A 56 -9.67 2.68 -15.67
N VAL A 57 -10.01 3.86 -15.16
CA VAL A 57 -9.54 4.36 -13.85
C VAL A 57 -10.05 3.50 -12.68
N LEU A 58 -11.29 3.01 -12.75
CA LEU A 58 -11.88 2.14 -11.73
C LEU A 58 -11.34 0.71 -11.77
N SER A 59 -10.63 0.32 -12.83
CA SER A 59 -10.08 -1.03 -12.97
C SER A 59 -8.71 -1.15 -12.27
N PRO A 60 -8.54 -2.14 -11.38
CA PRO A 60 -7.27 -2.36 -10.69
C PRO A 60 -6.18 -2.85 -11.65
N THR A 61 -4.92 -2.74 -11.24
CA THR A 61 -3.79 -3.23 -12.05
C THR A 61 -3.76 -4.77 -12.09
N SER A 62 -3.05 -5.30 -13.08
CA SER A 62 -2.88 -6.74 -13.31
C SER A 62 -2.20 -7.46 -12.14
N LEU A 63 -1.16 -6.85 -11.55
CA LEU A 63 -0.52 -7.39 -10.35
C LEU A 63 -1.40 -7.21 -9.11
N GLU A 64 -1.99 -6.03 -8.90
CA GLU A 64 -2.80 -5.76 -7.71
C GLU A 64 -3.93 -6.78 -7.54
N ALA A 65 -4.63 -7.12 -8.63
CA ALA A 65 -5.68 -8.13 -8.62
C ALA A 65 -5.14 -9.56 -8.37
N GLU A 66 -3.90 -9.85 -8.75
CA GLU A 66 -3.26 -11.13 -8.45
C GLU A 66 -2.81 -11.23 -7.00
N LEU A 67 -2.12 -10.19 -6.49
CA LEU A 67 -1.69 -10.13 -5.10
C LEU A 67 -2.89 -10.21 -4.15
N TYR A 68 -3.99 -9.52 -4.47
CA TYR A 68 -5.23 -9.63 -3.71
C TYR A 68 -5.76 -11.07 -3.66
N ARG A 69 -5.77 -11.79 -4.79
CA ARG A 69 -6.21 -13.19 -4.85
C ARG A 69 -5.30 -14.11 -4.03
N ARG A 70 -3.97 -13.89 -4.10
CA ARG A 70 -2.99 -14.67 -3.33
C ARG A 70 -3.13 -14.45 -1.83
N ARG A 71 -3.26 -13.20 -1.38
CA ARG A 71 -3.55 -12.87 0.03
C ARG A 71 -4.81 -13.55 0.55
N LYS A 72 -5.88 -13.58 -0.25
CA LYS A 72 -7.12 -14.28 0.13
C LYS A 72 -6.92 -15.79 0.26
N ALA A 73 -6.00 -16.38 -0.52
CA ALA A 73 -5.71 -17.81 -0.50
C ALA A 73 -4.69 -18.21 0.60
N SER A 74 -3.92 -17.25 1.13
CA SER A 74 -2.90 -17.46 2.16
C SER A 74 -3.19 -16.60 3.40
N PRO A 75 -4.21 -16.94 4.22
CA PRO A 75 -4.44 -16.22 5.45
C PRO A 75 -3.24 -16.39 6.38
N LEU A 76 -2.71 -15.28 6.88
CA LEU A 76 -1.59 -15.29 7.83
C LEU A 76 -2.03 -15.95 9.14
N PRO A 77 -1.14 -16.70 9.82
CA PRO A 77 -1.43 -17.27 11.14
C PRO A 77 -1.84 -16.21 12.17
N GLU A 78 -1.23 -15.03 12.10
CA GLU A 78 -1.57 -13.87 12.94
C GLU A 78 -2.92 -13.24 12.56
N ASP A 79 -3.33 -13.32 11.29
CA ASP A 79 -4.67 -12.92 10.87
C ASP A 79 -5.72 -13.93 11.30
N LEU A 80 -5.35 -15.22 11.47
CA LEU A 80 -6.20 -16.25 12.05
C LEU A 80 -6.29 -16.12 13.58
N GLU A 81 -5.20 -15.75 14.27
CA GLU A 81 -5.22 -15.45 15.71
C GLU A 81 -5.92 -14.13 16.00
N ALA A 82 -5.71 -13.09 15.18
CA ALA A 82 -6.48 -11.86 15.23
C ALA A 82 -7.93 -12.11 14.84
N GLN A 83 -8.26 -12.90 13.81
CA GLN A 83 -9.63 -13.31 13.51
C GLN A 83 -10.21 -14.27 14.55
N ALA A 84 -9.43 -15.04 15.31
CA ALA A 84 -9.92 -15.85 16.42
C ALA A 84 -10.20 -14.99 17.67
N LEU A 85 -9.33 -14.01 17.96
CA LEU A 85 -9.53 -13.00 18.99
C LEU A 85 -10.66 -12.01 18.63
N ILE A 86 -10.84 -11.69 17.34
CA ILE A 86 -11.91 -10.83 16.80
C ILE A 86 -13.20 -11.62 16.55
N SER A 87 -13.15 -12.92 16.22
CA SER A 87 -14.36 -13.76 16.19
C SER A 87 -14.85 -14.10 17.60
N GLY A 88 -13.98 -14.00 18.60
CA GLY A 88 -14.38 -13.91 20.01
C GLY A 88 -14.78 -12.51 20.50
N ALA A 89 -14.39 -11.41 19.81
CA ALA A 89 -14.61 -10.04 20.32
C ALA A 89 -14.59 -8.91 19.27
N SER A 90 -15.28 -9.05 18.13
CA SER A 90 -15.76 -7.87 17.41
C SER A 90 -16.96 -7.34 18.18
N VAL A 91 -16.69 -6.52 19.20
CA VAL A 91 -17.73 -5.77 19.90
C VAL A 91 -18.17 -4.63 18.99
N SER A 92 -18.85 -4.95 17.89
CA SER A 92 -19.89 -4.07 17.37
C SER A 92 -21.11 -4.30 18.24
N ASP A 93 -21.09 -3.78 19.47
CA ASP A 93 -22.32 -3.65 20.20
C ASP A 93 -23.13 -2.56 19.51
N TRP A 94 -24.00 -2.98 18.60
CA TRP A 94 -24.93 -2.10 17.89
C TRP A 94 -25.69 -1.21 18.90
N PHE A 95 -25.99 -1.75 20.08
CA PHE A 95 -26.61 -1.05 21.20
C PHE A 95 -25.72 0.04 21.84
N TYR A 96 -24.41 -0.18 21.98
CA TYR A 96 -23.51 0.76 22.67
C TYR A 96 -22.73 1.67 21.73
N GLY A 97 -23.06 1.69 20.44
CA GLY A 97 -22.51 2.64 19.46
C GLY A 97 -20.97 2.67 19.42
N ARG A 98 -20.31 1.57 19.80
CA ARG A 98 -18.86 1.37 19.75
C ARG A 98 -18.55 0.44 18.61
N ARG A 99 -17.52 0.77 17.83
CA ARG A 99 -17.04 -0.06 16.73
C ARG A 99 -15.52 -0.10 16.79
N SER A 100 -14.94 -1.30 16.73
CA SER A 100 -13.53 -1.48 16.45
C SER A 100 -13.39 -2.19 15.11
N CYS A 101 -12.54 -1.67 14.22
CA CYS A 101 -12.26 -2.33 12.96
C CYS A 101 -10.75 -2.57 12.78
N VAL A 102 -10.45 -3.71 12.17
CA VAL A 102 -9.13 -4.14 11.72
C VAL A 102 -9.27 -4.42 10.23
N PRO A 103 -8.34 -3.99 9.37
CA PRO A 103 -8.44 -4.23 7.93
C PRO A 103 -8.41 -5.74 7.65
N THR A 104 -9.44 -6.27 7.00
CA THR A 104 -9.55 -7.71 6.68
C THR A 104 -8.61 -8.15 5.55
N ASN A 105 -8.12 -7.21 4.73
CA ASN A 105 -7.19 -7.50 3.63
C ASN A 105 -6.33 -6.25 3.36
N ASP A 106 -5.28 -6.11 4.15
CA ASP A 106 -4.35 -5.00 4.01
C ASP A 106 -3.44 -5.19 2.78
N LYS A 107 -3.35 -4.16 1.94
CA LYS A 107 -2.53 -4.18 0.70
C LYS A 107 -1.03 -4.20 0.98
N ASN A 108 -0.62 -3.82 2.19
CA ASN A 108 0.76 -3.74 2.62
C ASN A 108 1.17 -4.91 3.52
N SER A 109 0.28 -5.89 3.75
CA SER A 109 0.60 -7.12 4.46
C SER A 109 1.26 -8.14 3.52
N TRP A 110 1.83 -9.20 4.10
CA TRP A 110 2.42 -10.31 3.37
C TRP A 110 1.44 -10.91 2.36
N VAL A 111 1.95 -11.26 1.19
CA VAL A 111 1.30 -11.98 0.10
C VAL A 111 1.46 -13.49 0.27
N PHE A 112 2.66 -13.93 0.67
CA PHE A 112 2.97 -15.31 1.04
C PHE A 112 2.91 -15.49 2.55
N PRO A 113 2.83 -16.73 3.07
CA PRO A 113 2.84 -16.96 4.51
C PRO A 113 4.06 -16.33 5.18
N ALA A 114 3.81 -15.49 6.20
CA ALA A 114 4.89 -14.86 6.95
C ALA A 114 5.75 -15.91 7.65
N PRO A 115 7.08 -15.72 7.67
CA PRO A 115 7.95 -16.49 8.56
C PRO A 115 7.58 -16.16 10.02
N GLY A 116 7.08 -17.15 10.75
CA GLY A 116 6.67 -16.96 12.15
C GLY A 116 7.86 -16.89 13.11
N PRO A 117 7.63 -16.51 14.38
CA PRO A 117 8.69 -16.40 15.40
C PRO A 117 9.54 -17.66 15.60
N LYS A 118 8.99 -18.84 15.27
CA LYS A 118 9.69 -20.13 15.38
C LYS A 118 10.87 -20.27 14.42
N SER A 119 10.87 -19.54 13.29
CA SER A 119 11.99 -19.58 12.35
C SER A 119 13.10 -18.59 12.73
N TRP A 120 12.85 -17.69 13.68
CA TRP A 120 13.80 -16.64 14.05
C TRP A 120 14.85 -17.18 15.01
N PHE A 121 16.13 -17.05 14.65
CA PHE A 121 17.21 -17.42 15.56
C PHE A 121 17.67 -16.24 16.41
N MET A 122 16.94 -15.98 17.50
CA MET A 122 17.15 -14.79 18.36
C MET A 122 18.47 -14.78 19.15
N HIS A 123 19.13 -15.94 19.32
CA HIS A 123 20.45 -15.98 19.96
C HIS A 123 21.52 -15.29 19.11
N ARG A 124 21.36 -15.27 17.79
CA ARG A 124 22.24 -14.58 16.84
C ARG A 124 21.39 -13.82 15.82
N PRO A 125 20.82 -12.66 16.20
CA PRO A 125 19.74 -12.03 15.43
C PRO A 125 20.21 -11.33 14.15
N TYR A 126 21.52 -11.16 13.96
CA TYR A 126 22.11 -10.61 12.74
C TYR A 126 22.59 -11.70 11.78
N HIS A 127 22.71 -12.93 12.25
CA HIS A 127 23.12 -14.07 11.44
C HIS A 127 21.99 -14.54 10.52
N PRO A 128 22.32 -15.36 9.53
CA PRO A 128 21.30 -16.01 8.71
C PRO A 128 20.34 -16.84 9.55
N ASP A 129 19.13 -17.05 9.05
CA ASP A 129 18.25 -18.04 9.68
C ASP A 129 18.84 -19.45 9.52
N PRO A 130 18.48 -20.43 10.39
CA PRO A 130 19.02 -21.79 10.29
C PRO A 130 18.71 -22.50 8.96
N SER A 131 17.63 -22.09 8.28
CA SER A 131 17.32 -22.57 6.94
C SER A 131 18.24 -21.99 5.86
N ASP A 132 18.94 -20.88 6.13
CA ASP A 132 19.71 -20.08 5.18
C ASP A 132 18.94 -19.72 3.90
N GLU A 133 17.61 -19.62 4.03
CA GLU A 133 16.72 -19.30 2.92
C GLU A 133 16.24 -17.86 3.02
N LEU A 134 16.28 -17.17 1.88
CA LEU A 134 15.67 -15.85 1.75
C LEU A 134 14.16 -15.92 1.96
N LEU A 135 13.62 -14.81 2.44
CA LEU A 135 12.18 -14.64 2.58
C LEU A 135 11.45 -14.93 1.25
N PRO A 136 10.26 -15.55 1.29
CA PRO A 136 9.48 -15.86 0.10
C PRO A 136 9.22 -14.66 -0.82
N GLU A 137 9.14 -13.44 -0.27
CA GLU A 137 8.90 -12.20 -1.03
C GLU A 137 10.17 -11.40 -1.32
N HIS A 138 11.35 -11.93 -0.98
CA HIS A 138 12.60 -11.21 -1.24
C HIS A 138 12.83 -11.11 -2.76
N PRO A 139 13.19 -9.93 -3.31
CA PRO A 139 13.36 -9.70 -4.74
C PRO A 139 14.30 -10.70 -5.44
N ALA A 140 15.38 -11.10 -4.77
CA ALA A 140 16.30 -12.12 -5.28
C ALA A 140 15.70 -13.53 -5.40
N LYS A 141 14.57 -13.82 -4.72
CA LYS A 141 13.84 -15.10 -4.78
C LYS A 141 12.67 -15.06 -5.76
N ILE A 142 11.93 -13.95 -5.82
CA ILE A 142 10.76 -13.79 -6.71
C ILE A 142 11.10 -13.22 -8.09
N GLY A 143 12.27 -12.58 -8.25
CA GLY A 143 12.59 -11.76 -9.41
C GLY A 143 11.81 -10.44 -9.44
N THR A 144 11.98 -9.68 -10.52
CA THR A 144 11.25 -8.42 -10.73
C THR A 144 9.89 -8.71 -11.36
N PRO A 145 8.76 -8.51 -10.65
CA PRO A 145 7.45 -8.83 -11.18
C PRO A 145 7.06 -7.80 -12.26
N MET A 146 6.55 -8.27 -13.40
CA MET A 146 6.22 -7.42 -14.54
C MET A 146 4.71 -7.31 -14.75
N PRO A 147 4.14 -6.10 -14.86
CA PRO A 147 2.74 -5.94 -15.19
C PRO A 147 2.44 -6.45 -16.59
N ALA A 148 1.21 -6.88 -16.79
CA ALA A 148 0.72 -7.22 -18.13
C ALA A 148 0.90 -6.03 -19.07
N THR A 149 1.33 -6.28 -20.31
CA THR A 149 1.53 -5.21 -21.31
C THR A 149 0.25 -4.40 -21.50
N ILE A 150 -0.90 -5.08 -21.54
CA ILE A 150 -2.24 -4.48 -21.58
C ILE A 150 -3.11 -5.14 -20.51
N SER A 151 -3.65 -4.34 -19.59
CA SER A 151 -4.68 -4.77 -18.63
C SER A 151 -6.06 -4.26 -19.05
N SER A 152 -7.09 -4.46 -18.22
CA SER A 152 -8.40 -3.81 -18.44
C SER A 152 -8.29 -2.30 -18.61
N TYR A 153 -7.34 -1.66 -17.93
CA TYR A 153 -7.08 -0.23 -18.12
C TYR A 153 -6.68 0.08 -19.55
N GLY A 154 -5.62 -0.56 -20.07
CA GLY A 154 -5.20 -0.37 -21.46
C GLY A 154 -6.29 -0.75 -22.46
N LEU A 155 -7.06 -1.80 -22.20
CA LEU A 155 -8.19 -2.21 -23.05
C LEU A 155 -9.27 -1.14 -23.14
N PHE A 156 -9.74 -0.60 -22.00
CA PHE A 156 -10.76 0.45 -21.99
C PHE A 156 -10.26 1.73 -22.68
N LEU A 157 -8.96 2.02 -22.60
CA LEU A 157 -8.36 3.17 -23.30
C LEU A 157 -8.17 2.96 -24.78
N LEU A 158 -7.85 1.75 -25.22
CA LEU A 158 -7.87 1.40 -26.63
C LEU A 158 -9.29 1.48 -27.20
N MET A 159 -10.30 1.02 -26.45
CA MET A 159 -11.70 1.19 -26.86
C MET A 159 -12.11 2.66 -26.89
N PHE A 160 -11.65 3.48 -25.95
CA PHE A 160 -11.86 4.93 -25.97
C PHE A 160 -11.23 5.55 -27.23
N LEU A 161 -9.98 5.19 -27.54
CA LEU A 161 -9.27 5.65 -28.73
C LEU A 161 -10.03 5.29 -30.02
N CYS A 162 -10.44 4.03 -30.16
CA CYS A 162 -11.24 3.58 -31.31
C CYS A 162 -12.59 4.32 -31.38
N GLY A 163 -13.25 4.56 -30.24
CA GLY A 163 -14.49 5.31 -30.16
C GLY A 163 -14.33 6.77 -30.59
N MET A 164 -13.25 7.44 -30.17
CA MET A 164 -12.93 8.81 -30.58
C MET A 164 -12.63 8.89 -32.08
N PHE A 165 -11.93 7.90 -32.64
CA PHE A 165 -11.68 7.81 -34.07
C PHE A 165 -12.98 7.63 -34.87
N ALA A 166 -13.87 6.75 -34.42
CA ALA A 166 -15.18 6.53 -35.04
C ALA A 166 -16.06 7.81 -34.99
N LEU A 167 -16.08 8.51 -33.85
CA LEU A 167 -16.76 9.79 -33.69
C LEU A 167 -16.20 10.87 -34.64
N GLY A 168 -14.88 10.96 -34.75
CA GLY A 168 -14.22 11.88 -35.67
C GLY A 168 -14.57 11.58 -37.13
N GLY A 169 -14.52 10.31 -37.55
CA GLY A 169 -14.92 9.90 -38.90
C GLY A 169 -16.37 10.25 -39.23
N LEU A 170 -17.31 9.93 -38.33
CA LEU A 170 -18.72 10.29 -38.50
C LEU A 170 -18.92 11.82 -38.58
N GLY A 171 -18.24 12.59 -37.73
CA GLY A 171 -18.31 14.05 -37.75
C GLY A 171 -17.79 14.65 -39.06
N ILE A 172 -16.67 14.15 -39.59
CA ILE A 172 -16.10 14.60 -40.87
C ILE A 172 -17.04 14.27 -42.04
N THR A 173 -17.61 13.06 -42.07
CA THR A 173 -18.57 12.67 -43.11
C THR A 173 -19.85 13.50 -43.03
N ALA A 174 -20.36 13.75 -41.83
CA ALA A 174 -21.54 14.59 -41.62
C ALA A 174 -21.29 16.05 -42.07
N SER A 175 -20.10 16.59 -41.77
CA SER A 175 -19.69 17.93 -42.20
C SER A 175 -19.57 18.05 -43.73
N LYS A 176 -18.94 17.07 -44.40
CA LYS A 176 -18.82 17.06 -45.88
C LYS A 176 -20.15 16.97 -46.61
N ASN A 177 -21.15 16.31 -46.01
CA ASN A 177 -22.46 16.09 -46.62
C ASN A 177 -23.48 17.22 -46.34
N SER A 178 -23.17 18.15 -45.43
CA SER A 178 -24.12 19.18 -44.99
C SER A 178 -23.65 20.57 -45.44
N ALA A 179 -24.20 21.10 -46.54
CA ALA A 179 -23.86 22.44 -47.06
C ALA A 179 -24.40 23.61 -46.19
N THR A 180 -25.22 23.30 -45.19
CA THR A 180 -25.90 24.27 -44.33
C THR A 180 -26.20 23.60 -43.01
N THR A 181 -25.41 23.84 -41.96
CA THR A 181 -25.84 23.92 -40.54
C THR A 181 -24.60 24.17 -39.66
N SER A 182 -24.71 25.21 -38.84
CA SER A 182 -23.74 25.81 -37.92
C SER A 182 -23.51 25.00 -36.64
N ASP A 183 -23.38 23.68 -36.71
CA ASP A 183 -23.11 22.85 -35.52
C ASP A 183 -21.62 22.46 -35.48
N ASP A 184 -20.77 23.46 -35.22
CA ASP A 184 -19.31 23.34 -35.15
C ASP A 184 -18.82 22.52 -33.94
N THR A 185 -19.74 21.95 -33.15
CA THR A 185 -19.42 21.15 -31.97
C THR A 185 -18.54 19.94 -32.30
N MET A 186 -18.69 19.33 -33.49
CA MET A 186 -17.86 18.18 -33.92
C MET A 186 -16.45 18.59 -34.38
N LEU A 187 -16.23 19.85 -34.77
CA LEU A 187 -14.89 20.39 -35.11
C LEU A 187 -14.00 20.54 -33.87
N TYR A 188 -14.57 20.60 -32.66
CA TYR A 188 -13.80 20.63 -31.41
C TYR A 188 -13.30 19.25 -30.96
N LEU A 189 -13.84 18.16 -31.51
CA LEU A 189 -13.55 16.78 -31.10
C LEU A 189 -12.06 16.38 -31.25
N PRO A 190 -11.35 16.74 -32.33
CA PRO A 190 -9.90 16.51 -32.44
C PRO A 190 -9.12 17.24 -31.35
N TYR A 191 -9.44 18.50 -31.06
CA TYR A 191 -8.77 19.29 -30.02
C TYR A 191 -8.99 18.70 -28.62
N ILE A 192 -10.21 18.23 -28.33
CA ILE A 192 -10.51 17.52 -27.07
C ILE A 192 -9.69 16.23 -26.97
N THR A 193 -9.59 15.47 -28.07
CA THR A 193 -8.80 14.23 -28.13
C THR A 193 -7.32 14.49 -27.84
N ILE A 194 -6.74 15.53 -28.46
CA ILE A 194 -5.36 15.97 -28.20
C ILE A 194 -5.19 16.37 -26.74
N ALA A 195 -6.08 17.20 -26.21
CA ALA A 195 -6.00 17.69 -24.83
C ALA A 195 -6.02 16.53 -23.82
N VAL A 196 -6.94 15.57 -23.99
CA VAL A 196 -7.02 14.36 -23.14
C VAL A 196 -5.73 13.54 -23.26
N GLY A 197 -5.24 13.28 -24.48
CA GLY A 197 -4.00 12.53 -24.70
C GLY A 197 -2.77 13.19 -24.06
N VAL A 198 -2.62 14.51 -24.19
CA VAL A 198 -1.49 15.27 -23.63
C VAL A 198 -1.53 15.33 -22.10
N ILE A 199 -2.69 15.63 -21.50
CA ILE A 199 -2.86 15.63 -20.04
C ILE A 199 -2.52 14.25 -19.49
N TRP A 200 -3.02 13.20 -20.14
CA TRP A 200 -2.74 11.83 -19.75
C TRP A 200 -1.27 11.48 -19.87
N LEU A 201 -0.62 11.83 -20.99
CA LEU A 201 0.81 11.59 -21.19
C LEU A 201 1.65 12.26 -20.10
N GLY A 202 1.27 13.47 -19.67
CA GLY A 202 1.93 14.16 -18.56
C GLY A 202 1.78 13.42 -17.21
N LEU A 203 0.58 12.92 -16.90
CA LEU A 203 0.35 12.10 -15.71
C LEU A 203 1.08 10.75 -15.79
N GLY A 204 1.02 10.10 -16.94
CA GLY A 204 1.68 8.83 -17.23
C GLY A 204 3.19 8.92 -17.17
N TYR A 205 3.79 10.00 -17.67
CA TYR A 205 5.23 10.26 -17.56
C TYR A 205 5.69 10.40 -16.11
N ARG A 206 4.95 11.15 -15.29
CA ARG A 206 5.25 11.27 -13.84
C ARG A 206 5.15 9.91 -13.14
N ALA A 207 4.10 9.15 -13.42
CA ALA A 207 3.92 7.80 -12.87
C ALA A 207 5.04 6.86 -13.32
N GLN A 208 5.41 6.88 -14.61
CA GLN A 208 6.47 6.04 -15.16
C GLN A 208 7.84 6.39 -14.56
N ARG A 209 8.17 7.67 -14.41
CA ARG A 209 9.42 8.11 -13.79
C ARG A 209 9.55 7.58 -12.37
N HIS A 210 8.46 7.64 -11.59
CA HIS A 210 8.43 7.08 -10.25
C HIS A 210 8.60 5.55 -10.25
N GLN A 211 7.95 4.83 -11.18
CA GLN A 211 8.09 3.37 -11.30
C GLN A 211 9.50 2.93 -11.70
N THR A 212 10.11 3.61 -12.67
CA THR A 212 11.47 3.31 -13.12
C THR A 212 12.50 3.50 -12.00
N ALA A 213 12.36 4.55 -11.19
CA ALA A 213 13.28 4.77 -10.06
C ALA A 213 13.26 3.63 -9.02
N MET A 214 12.10 3.00 -8.82
CA MET A 214 11.98 1.85 -7.90
C MET A 214 12.46 0.54 -8.54
N ILE A 215 12.33 0.37 -9.86
CA ILE A 215 12.81 -0.83 -10.57
C ILE A 215 14.34 -0.81 -10.75
N ASP A 216 14.92 0.37 -10.96
CA ASP A 216 16.36 0.51 -11.23
C ASP A 216 17.22 0.49 -9.96
N THR A 217 16.61 0.55 -8.77
CA THR A 217 17.33 0.39 -7.50
C THR A 217 17.36 -1.10 -7.18
N ALA A 218 18.56 -1.66 -7.03
CA ALA A 218 18.73 -3.07 -6.74
C ALA A 218 18.66 -3.29 -5.22
N THR A 219 17.63 -4.01 -4.78
CA THR A 219 17.51 -4.44 -3.38
C THR A 219 18.71 -5.33 -3.00
N SER A 220 19.46 -4.87 -2.00
CA SER A 220 20.64 -5.55 -1.48
C SER A 220 20.25 -6.63 -0.46
N LEU A 221 20.98 -7.74 -0.47
CA LEU A 221 20.91 -8.73 0.60
C LEU A 221 21.51 -8.14 1.88
N VAL A 222 20.83 -8.33 3.00
CA VAL A 222 21.23 -7.77 4.30
C VAL A 222 22.62 -8.25 4.71
N ARG A 223 22.96 -9.52 4.47
CA ARG A 223 24.29 -10.08 4.78
C ARG A 223 25.44 -9.32 4.10
N TYR A 224 25.21 -8.80 2.90
CA TYR A 224 26.23 -8.18 2.06
C TYR A 224 26.10 -6.65 2.00
N VAL A 225 25.30 -6.06 2.89
CA VAL A 225 25.14 -4.61 2.94
C VAL A 225 26.49 -3.94 3.20
N SER A 226 26.77 -2.91 2.41
CA SER A 226 28.00 -2.11 2.50
C SER A 226 27.65 -0.67 2.93
N PRO A 227 28.61 0.08 3.49
CA PRO A 227 28.38 1.47 3.84
C PRO A 227 27.91 2.30 2.64
N GLY A 228 26.90 3.13 2.83
CA GLY A 228 26.34 4.01 1.81
C GLY A 228 24.85 3.76 1.52
N PRO A 229 24.33 4.38 0.44
CA PRO A 229 22.92 4.24 0.06
C PRO A 229 22.57 2.79 -0.24
N THR A 230 21.52 2.27 0.41
CA THR A 230 21.08 0.89 0.24
C THR A 230 19.56 0.78 0.30
N GLU A 231 19.04 -0.16 -0.48
CA GLU A 231 17.65 -0.60 -0.46
C GLU A 231 17.61 -1.99 0.13
N VAL A 232 16.80 -2.18 1.18
CA VAL A 232 16.67 -3.46 1.87
C VAL A 232 15.20 -3.77 2.13
N VAL A 233 14.86 -5.05 2.03
CA VAL A 233 13.52 -5.57 2.27
C VAL A 233 13.61 -6.72 3.23
N GLY A 234 12.71 -6.76 4.20
CA GLY A 234 12.74 -7.82 5.19
C GLY A 234 11.50 -7.85 6.05
N GLN A 235 11.60 -8.63 7.11
CA GLN A 235 10.64 -8.69 8.20
C GLN A 235 11.14 -7.88 9.39
N VAL A 236 10.22 -7.23 10.08
CA VAL A 236 10.49 -6.57 11.37
C VAL A 236 10.67 -7.62 12.46
N ARG A 237 11.85 -7.65 13.07
CA ARG A 237 12.18 -8.47 14.24
C ARG A 237 12.53 -7.60 15.44
N PRO A 238 12.21 -8.04 16.66
CA PRO A 238 12.53 -7.30 17.88
C PRO A 238 14.04 -7.14 18.06
N THR A 239 14.45 -6.00 18.61
CA THR A 239 15.77 -5.82 19.23
C THR A 239 15.68 -6.10 20.72
N PHE A 240 16.75 -5.84 21.47
CA PHE A 240 16.73 -5.76 22.94
C PHE A 240 15.69 -4.80 23.50
N SER A 241 15.25 -3.81 22.71
CA SER A 241 14.18 -2.87 23.11
C SER A 241 12.78 -3.49 23.01
N GLY A 242 12.65 -4.66 22.37
CA GLY A 242 11.37 -5.31 22.14
C GLY A 242 10.44 -4.51 21.22
N GLY A 243 9.14 -4.69 21.42
CA GLY A 243 8.09 -3.89 20.80
C GLY A 243 7.39 -3.00 21.84
N ILE A 244 6.72 -1.96 21.37
CA ILE A 244 5.91 -1.06 22.19
C ILE A 244 4.46 -1.53 22.15
N ASP A 245 3.88 -1.74 23.33
CA ASP A 245 2.43 -1.92 23.46
C ASP A 245 1.76 -0.56 23.55
N VAL A 246 1.16 -0.12 22.45
CA VAL A 246 0.64 1.23 22.29
C VAL A 246 -0.79 1.30 22.84
N LEU A 247 -0.94 1.99 23.96
CA LEU A 247 -2.24 2.41 24.48
C LEU A 247 -2.69 3.69 23.78
N VAL A 248 -3.61 3.57 22.83
CA VAL A 248 -4.14 4.70 22.06
C VAL A 248 -4.95 5.60 22.98
N ASP A 249 -4.50 6.84 23.11
CA ASP A 249 -5.10 7.85 23.98
C ASP A 249 -5.18 7.41 25.46
N GLY A 250 -4.24 6.55 25.88
CA GLY A 250 -4.16 5.96 27.22
C GLY A 250 -5.16 4.83 27.49
N HIS A 251 -6.14 4.62 26.64
CA HIS A 251 -7.28 3.75 26.96
C HIS A 251 -6.89 2.25 26.96
N PRO A 252 -7.16 1.47 28.04
CA PRO A 252 -6.75 0.07 28.15
C PRO A 252 -7.33 -0.83 27.06
N ASN A 253 -8.60 -0.61 26.69
CA ASN A 253 -9.25 -1.37 25.60
C ASN A 253 -8.87 -0.90 24.17
N ARG A 254 -7.96 0.07 24.04
CA ARG A 254 -7.45 0.57 22.75
C ARG A 254 -5.95 0.32 22.64
N MET A 255 -5.55 -0.91 22.95
CA MET A 255 -4.18 -1.36 22.85
C MET A 255 -3.89 -1.95 21.46
N VAL A 256 -2.70 -1.67 20.93
CA VAL A 256 -2.08 -2.44 19.85
C VAL A 256 -0.70 -2.92 20.32
N PRO A 257 -0.48 -4.23 20.46
CA PRO A 257 0.78 -4.76 20.96
C PRO A 257 1.88 -4.76 19.89
N GLY A 258 3.13 -4.84 20.34
CA GLY A 258 4.28 -5.17 19.49
C GLY A 258 4.62 -4.15 18.39
N CYS A 259 4.27 -2.88 18.56
CA CYS A 259 4.57 -1.82 17.59
C CYS A 259 6.04 -1.38 17.67
N VAL A 260 6.74 -1.32 16.55
CA VAL A 260 8.11 -0.76 16.48
C VAL A 260 8.11 0.70 16.04
N SER A 261 7.12 1.10 15.24
CA SER A 261 6.87 2.50 14.93
C SER A 261 5.38 2.71 14.71
N TYR A 262 4.85 3.81 15.21
CA TYR A 262 3.43 4.10 15.11
C TYR A 262 3.15 5.60 15.06
N ILE A 263 1.98 5.90 14.52
CA ILE A 263 1.30 7.18 14.63
C ILE A 263 -0.17 6.88 14.90
N TRP A 264 -0.73 7.47 15.95
CA TRP A 264 -2.16 7.43 16.18
C TRP A 264 -2.74 8.83 16.19
N THR A 265 -3.94 8.95 15.64
CA THR A 265 -4.72 10.18 15.55
C THR A 265 -6.04 9.99 16.28
N TYR A 266 -6.45 11.04 16.98
CA TYR A 266 -7.77 11.18 17.56
C TYR A 266 -8.51 12.30 16.84
N GLU A 267 -9.61 11.94 16.21
CA GLU A 267 -10.46 12.81 15.41
C GLU A 267 -11.86 12.90 16.03
N VAL A 268 -12.49 14.06 15.90
CA VAL A 268 -13.90 14.28 16.27
C VAL A 268 -14.70 14.72 15.08
N LEU A 269 -15.90 14.17 14.96
CA LEU A 269 -16.88 14.62 14.00
C LEU A 269 -17.66 15.78 14.61
N VAL A 270 -17.46 16.98 14.10
CA VAL A 270 -18.18 18.18 14.53
C VAL A 270 -19.27 18.49 13.52
N ARG A 271 -20.46 18.74 14.04
CA ARG A 271 -21.57 19.28 13.26
C ARG A 271 -21.50 20.79 13.25
N GLU A 272 -21.14 21.35 12.11
CA GLU A 272 -21.00 22.80 11.93
C GLU A 272 -22.19 23.36 11.15
N ARG A 273 -22.66 24.56 11.55
CA ARG A 273 -23.69 25.30 10.83
C ARG A 273 -23.03 26.35 9.95
N LYS A 274 -23.03 26.11 8.64
CA LYS A 274 -22.51 27.04 7.64
C LYS A 274 -23.63 27.88 7.07
N VAL A 275 -23.57 29.19 7.28
CA VAL A 275 -24.51 30.14 6.69
C VAL A 275 -23.98 30.54 5.32
N THR A 276 -24.62 30.09 4.25
CA THR A 276 -24.30 30.49 2.87
C THR A 276 -25.33 31.50 2.40
N THR A 277 -24.87 32.64 1.87
CA THR A 277 -25.75 33.63 1.26
C THR A 277 -25.84 33.36 -0.23
N HIS A 278 -27.03 33.05 -0.73
CA HIS A 278 -27.29 32.86 -2.15
C HIS A 278 -28.45 33.76 -2.56
N ASN A 279 -28.23 34.65 -3.53
CA ASN A 279 -29.21 35.65 -3.98
C ASN A 279 -29.81 36.48 -2.84
N GLY A 280 -28.98 37.00 -1.93
CA GLY A 280 -29.41 37.82 -0.79
C GLY A 280 -30.18 37.08 0.32
N ARG A 281 -30.49 35.78 0.14
CA ARG A 281 -31.12 34.94 1.17
C ARG A 281 -30.06 34.12 1.91
N LYS A 282 -30.06 34.20 3.23
CA LYS A 282 -29.23 33.35 4.11
C LYS A 282 -29.81 31.94 4.13
N ARG A 283 -29.05 30.94 3.68
CA ARG A 283 -29.33 29.52 3.87
C ARG A 283 -28.38 28.97 4.92
N VAL A 284 -28.92 28.27 5.91
CA VAL A 284 -28.10 27.52 6.88
C VAL A 284 -27.99 26.10 6.38
N ARG A 285 -26.77 25.63 6.12
CA ARG A 285 -26.45 24.23 5.85
C ARG A 285 -25.71 23.64 7.04
N THR A 286 -26.01 22.38 7.33
CA THR A 286 -25.30 21.62 8.35
C THR A 286 -24.32 20.72 7.64
N GLU A 287 -23.04 20.86 7.92
CA GLU A 287 -21.96 20.02 7.39
C GLU A 287 -21.32 19.27 8.56
N GLU A 288 -21.02 17.98 8.36
CA GLU A 288 -20.30 17.17 9.33
C GLU A 288 -18.86 17.02 8.86
N VAL A 289 -17.91 17.48 9.68
CA VAL A 289 -16.48 17.54 9.33
C VAL A 289 -15.66 16.87 10.43
N TRP A 290 -14.72 16.02 10.04
CA TRP A 290 -13.75 15.41 10.95
C TRP A 290 -12.61 16.38 11.23
N HIS A 291 -12.31 16.58 12.51
CA HIS A 291 -11.21 17.43 12.98
C HIS A 291 -10.25 16.62 13.84
N THR A 292 -8.96 16.64 13.49
CA THR A 292 -7.90 16.03 14.30
C THR A 292 -7.67 16.88 15.56
N ILE A 293 -7.76 16.25 16.72
CA ILE A 293 -7.59 16.88 18.04
C ILE A 293 -6.22 16.57 18.62
N ARG A 294 -5.83 15.30 18.56
CA ARG A 294 -4.57 14.83 19.10
C ARG A 294 -3.93 13.86 18.14
N GLU A 295 -2.62 13.90 18.15
CA GLU A 295 -1.77 12.98 17.45
C GLU A 295 -0.60 12.65 18.35
N LYS A 296 -0.16 11.39 18.33
CA LYS A 296 1.08 10.98 18.95
C LYS A 296 1.76 9.94 18.08
N ASN A 297 3.05 10.11 17.91
CA ASN A 297 3.91 9.14 17.28
C ASN A 297 4.92 8.60 18.29
N GLY A 298 5.53 7.48 17.94
CA GLY A 298 6.57 6.85 18.74
C GLY A 298 7.24 5.76 17.94
N SER A 299 8.52 5.54 18.21
CA SER A 299 9.29 4.54 17.50
C SER A 299 10.44 4.01 18.35
N VAL A 300 10.74 2.72 18.19
CA VAL A 300 11.91 2.04 18.74
C VAL A 300 12.70 1.38 17.61
N PRO A 301 14.02 1.23 17.76
CA PRO A 301 14.83 0.49 16.80
C PRO A 301 14.43 -0.98 16.73
N PHE A 302 14.50 -1.54 15.52
CA PHE A 302 14.16 -2.94 15.25
C PHE A 302 15.21 -3.57 14.33
N ILE A 303 15.18 -4.90 14.18
CA ILE A 303 16.04 -5.62 13.22
C ILE A 303 15.23 -5.89 11.96
N LEU A 304 15.67 -5.35 10.83
CA LEU A 304 15.17 -5.72 9.51
C LEU A 304 15.89 -6.99 9.09
N HIS A 305 15.16 -8.08 8.86
CA HIS A 305 15.76 -9.38 8.55
C HIS A 305 15.19 -9.96 7.25
N ASP A 306 16.05 -10.33 6.31
CA ASP A 306 15.68 -10.84 4.98
C ASP A 306 15.83 -12.37 4.82
N GLY A 307 16.22 -13.04 5.90
CA GLY A 307 16.52 -14.48 5.95
C GLY A 307 18.02 -14.76 5.81
N SER A 308 18.74 -13.92 5.05
CA SER A 308 20.20 -13.98 4.91
C SER A 308 20.94 -13.35 6.08
N GLY A 309 20.34 -12.36 6.74
CA GLY A 309 20.87 -11.71 7.94
C GLY A 309 19.98 -10.59 8.44
N GLY A 310 20.38 -9.98 9.56
CA GLY A 310 19.69 -8.87 10.20
C GLY A 310 20.43 -7.54 10.07
N LEU A 311 19.69 -6.43 9.90
CA LEU A 311 20.21 -5.07 9.91
C LEU A 311 19.47 -4.25 10.96
N TYR A 312 20.21 -3.55 11.81
CA TYR A 312 19.60 -2.70 12.83
C TYR A 312 19.10 -1.41 12.21
N THR A 313 17.80 -1.15 12.32
CA THR A 313 17.14 -0.03 11.64
C THR A 313 16.58 0.94 12.66
N ARG A 314 16.84 2.24 12.44
CA ARG A 314 16.31 3.32 13.28
C ARG A 314 15.16 4.05 12.57
N PRO A 315 13.90 3.65 12.78
CA PRO A 315 12.76 4.29 12.13
C PRO A 315 12.66 5.79 12.41
N SER A 316 13.05 6.25 13.62
CA SER A 316 13.02 7.67 14.01
C SER A 316 13.85 8.60 13.12
N THR A 317 14.85 8.06 12.41
CA THR A 317 15.72 8.86 11.52
C THR A 317 15.10 9.13 10.16
N PHE A 318 14.07 8.36 9.77
CA PHE A 318 13.40 8.51 8.48
C PHE A 318 12.38 9.64 8.53
N LYS A 319 12.52 10.63 7.66
CA LYS A 319 11.51 11.69 7.48
C LYS A 319 10.24 11.15 6.80
N SER A 320 10.40 10.25 5.84
CA SER A 320 9.29 9.65 5.10
C SER A 320 8.98 8.25 5.66
N GLN A 321 7.86 8.16 6.39
CA GLN A 321 7.36 6.93 6.99
C GLN A 321 5.95 6.65 6.47
N ASP A 322 5.72 5.49 5.85
CA ASP A 322 4.41 5.08 5.33
C ASP A 322 4.03 3.70 5.85
N TRP A 323 3.18 3.66 6.87
CA TRP A 323 2.68 2.42 7.45
C TRP A 323 1.46 1.86 6.72
N GLY A 324 1.05 2.45 5.60
CA GLY A 324 -0.11 1.99 4.84
C GLY A 324 -1.44 2.23 5.54
N GLY A 325 -2.37 1.30 5.33
CA GLY A 325 -3.68 1.33 5.97
C GLY A 325 -3.59 1.28 7.50
N PHE A 326 -4.63 1.77 8.18
CA PHE A 326 -4.70 1.73 9.64
C PHE A 326 -4.57 0.29 10.14
N ALA A 327 -3.78 0.08 11.19
CA ALA A 327 -3.67 -1.22 11.86
C ALA A 327 -4.95 -1.53 12.64
N LYS A 328 -5.51 -0.52 13.32
CA LYS A 328 -6.78 -0.62 14.02
C LYS A 328 -7.45 0.75 14.08
N SER A 329 -8.77 0.78 14.06
CA SER A 329 -9.50 2.01 14.38
C SER A 329 -10.68 1.73 15.30
N TRP A 330 -11.03 2.73 16.10
CA TRP A 330 -12.14 2.69 17.04
C TRP A 330 -13.01 3.91 16.80
N GLU A 331 -14.33 3.70 16.78
CA GLU A 331 -15.31 4.77 16.68
C GLU A 331 -16.32 4.67 17.82
N THR A 332 -16.70 5.81 18.40
CA THR A 332 -17.80 5.87 19.38
C THR A 332 -18.61 7.16 19.26
N SER A 333 -19.86 7.13 19.72
CA SER A 333 -20.70 8.33 19.80
C SER A 333 -20.26 9.25 20.94
N ASN A 334 -20.55 10.55 20.84
CA ASN A 334 -20.22 11.50 21.90
C ASN A 334 -20.89 11.15 23.24
N GLN A 335 -22.15 10.70 23.24
CA GLN A 335 -22.84 10.27 24.46
C GLN A 335 -22.11 9.10 25.15
N ASN A 336 -21.67 8.11 24.39
CA ASN A 336 -21.00 6.92 24.94
C ASN A 336 -19.54 7.20 25.34
N ALA A 337 -18.88 8.16 24.68
CA ALA A 337 -17.60 8.69 25.12
C ALA A 337 -17.74 9.42 26.46
N LEU A 338 -18.79 10.21 26.66
CA LEU A 338 -19.03 10.94 27.91
C LEU A 338 -19.33 10.01 29.09
N GLY A 339 -19.96 8.86 28.84
CA GLY A 339 -20.20 7.82 29.85
C GLY A 339 -18.98 6.98 30.20
N ASP A 340 -17.90 7.05 29.43
CA ASP A 340 -16.68 6.27 29.65
C ASP A 340 -15.82 6.91 30.76
N ALA A 341 -15.68 6.21 31.88
CA ALA A 341 -14.94 6.68 33.06
C ALA A 341 -13.47 6.97 32.76
N TYR A 342 -12.84 6.18 31.86
CA TYR A 342 -11.45 6.39 31.47
C TYR A 342 -11.32 7.67 30.61
N TRP A 343 -12.32 7.92 29.76
CA TRP A 343 -12.37 9.11 28.91
C TRP A 343 -12.62 10.39 29.69
N ARG A 344 -13.46 10.33 30.74
CA ARG A 344 -13.75 11.48 31.61
C ARG A 344 -12.49 12.08 32.26
N MET A 345 -11.49 11.24 32.57
CA MET A 345 -10.23 11.67 33.17
C MET A 345 -9.31 12.42 32.17
N GLY A 346 -9.38 12.10 30.88
CA GLY A 346 -8.56 12.72 29.81
C GLY A 346 -9.15 13.98 29.18
N ARG A 347 -10.24 14.52 29.72
CA ARG A 347 -11.01 15.63 29.12
C ARG A 347 -10.38 17.00 29.35
N ALA A 348 -9.21 17.24 28.76
CA ALA A 348 -8.71 18.60 28.57
C ALA A 348 -9.45 19.25 27.38
N ARG A 349 -10.46 20.08 27.69
CA ARG A 349 -10.94 21.21 26.87
C ARG A 349 -11.10 20.95 25.35
N LEU A 350 -12.05 20.12 24.93
CA LEU A 350 -12.61 20.21 23.56
C LEU A 350 -13.48 21.48 23.45
N HIS A 351 -12.84 22.65 23.31
CA HIS A 351 -13.50 23.92 23.02
C HIS A 351 -13.49 24.16 21.51
N GLN A 352 -14.30 23.41 20.77
CA GLN A 352 -14.50 23.65 19.34
C GLN A 352 -15.89 24.23 19.09
N ARG A 353 -15.99 25.11 18.09
CA ARG A 353 -17.26 25.68 17.62
C ARG A 353 -18.06 24.57 16.93
N GLY A 354 -19.02 23.98 17.64
CA GLY A 354 -19.98 23.03 17.06
C GLY A 354 -20.31 21.87 18.00
N ASP A 355 -21.34 21.11 17.64
CA ASP A 355 -21.78 19.95 18.42
C ASP A 355 -20.95 18.72 18.03
N VAL A 356 -20.20 18.16 18.97
CA VAL A 356 -19.45 16.92 18.76
C VAL A 356 -20.43 15.74 18.67
N VAL A 357 -20.37 15.01 17.56
CA VAL A 357 -21.28 13.89 17.27
C VAL A 357 -20.61 12.54 17.55
N ARG A 358 -19.38 12.38 17.04
CA ARG A 358 -18.62 11.12 17.10
C ARG A 358 -17.14 11.37 17.38
N HIS A 359 -16.51 10.32 17.90
CA HIS A 359 -15.08 10.25 18.15
C HIS A 359 -14.51 9.08 17.39
N LYS A 360 -13.33 9.27 16.82
CA LYS A 360 -12.60 8.25 16.08
C LYS A 360 -11.14 8.25 16.51
N TRP A 361 -10.60 7.08 16.77
CA TRP A 361 -9.19 6.86 17.01
C TRP A 361 -8.67 5.94 15.93
N THR A 362 -7.58 6.32 15.29
CA THR A 362 -6.96 5.54 14.22
C THR A 362 -5.50 5.38 14.54
N ILE A 363 -4.97 4.16 14.47
CA ILE A 363 -3.53 3.91 14.59
C ILE A 363 -2.99 3.29 13.30
N HIS A 364 -1.92 3.88 12.79
CA HIS A 364 -1.10 3.33 11.72
C HIS A 364 0.23 2.90 12.36
N ALA A 365 0.58 1.63 12.19
CA ALA A 365 1.75 1.06 12.86
C ALA A 365 2.47 0.06 11.97
N LEU A 366 3.78 -0.01 12.22
CA LEU A 366 4.67 -1.10 11.86
C LEU A 366 4.88 -1.96 13.10
N ARG A 367 4.60 -3.26 13.02
CA ARG A 367 4.69 -4.21 14.14
C ARG A 367 5.76 -5.25 13.90
N ILE A 368 6.17 -5.91 14.98
CA ILE A 368 6.96 -7.13 14.92
C ILE A 368 6.23 -8.15 14.03
N GLY A 369 6.95 -8.77 13.09
CA GLY A 369 6.39 -9.71 12.13
C GLY A 369 5.96 -9.09 10.81
N ASP A 370 5.69 -7.77 10.76
CA ASP A 370 5.25 -7.10 9.54
C ASP A 370 6.37 -7.07 8.48
N PRO A 371 6.01 -7.07 7.18
CA PRO A 371 6.96 -6.82 6.11
C PRO A 371 7.34 -5.34 6.09
N VAL A 372 8.62 -5.06 5.82
CA VAL A 372 9.15 -3.71 5.74
C VAL A 372 10.07 -3.55 4.53
N TYR A 373 9.90 -2.42 3.87
CA TYR A 373 10.71 -1.93 2.78
C TYR A 373 11.41 -0.65 3.27
N ALA A 374 12.73 -0.57 3.16
CA ALA A 374 13.49 0.60 3.58
C ALA A 374 14.55 0.99 2.55
N LEU A 375 14.56 2.28 2.23
CA LEU A 375 15.57 2.92 1.40
C LEU A 375 16.25 3.99 2.26
N GLY A 376 17.53 3.81 2.53
CA GLY A 376 18.28 4.70 3.43
C GLY A 376 19.78 4.58 3.22
N VAL A 377 20.55 4.97 4.24
CA VAL A 377 22.00 4.86 4.24
C VAL A 377 22.41 3.85 5.32
N ALA A 378 23.20 2.86 4.92
CA ALA A 378 23.89 1.99 5.85
C ALA A 378 25.14 2.69 6.35
N GLU A 379 25.24 2.86 7.67
CA GLU A 379 26.39 3.48 8.33
C GLU A 379 26.92 2.56 9.42
N ILE A 380 28.20 2.73 9.77
CA ILE A 380 28.80 2.02 10.90
C ILE A 380 28.13 2.50 12.18
N ARG A 381 27.80 1.57 13.07
CA ARG A 381 27.23 1.92 14.37
C ARG A 381 28.21 2.73 15.21
N PRO A 382 27.70 3.60 16.09
CA PRO A 382 28.52 4.23 17.12
C PRO A 382 29.37 3.21 17.90
N ASP A 383 30.58 3.59 18.29
CA ASP A 383 31.55 2.70 18.92
C ASP A 383 31.05 2.07 20.23
N ASP A 384 30.20 2.80 20.97
CA ASP A 384 29.55 2.31 22.19
C ASP A 384 28.56 1.17 21.90
N GLU A 385 27.87 1.22 20.77
CA GLU A 385 26.95 0.17 20.35
C GLU A 385 27.66 -1.05 19.74
N LEU A 386 28.88 -0.89 19.20
CA LEU A 386 29.63 -2.01 18.63
C LEU A 386 30.00 -3.09 19.65
N ASN A 387 29.95 -2.77 20.94
CA ASN A 387 30.22 -3.69 22.04
C ASN A 387 28.96 -4.41 22.55
N LEU A 388 27.79 -4.15 21.96
CA LEU A 388 26.56 -4.84 22.33
C LEU A 388 26.64 -6.34 21.98
N PRO A 389 25.99 -7.20 22.79
CA PRO A 389 25.98 -8.64 22.54
C PRO A 389 25.35 -8.97 21.17
N GLY A 390 25.90 -9.97 20.50
CA GLY A 390 25.50 -10.38 19.15
C GLY A 390 26.19 -9.64 18.00
N ILE A 391 27.02 -8.62 18.25
CA ILE A 391 27.66 -7.81 17.19
C ILE A 391 29.09 -8.25 16.88
N ASN A 392 29.97 -8.22 17.89
CA ASN A 392 31.40 -8.54 17.75
C ASN A 392 31.82 -9.74 18.61
N ASP A 393 30.87 -10.36 19.30
CA ASP A 393 31.09 -11.49 20.19
C ASP A 393 31.32 -12.79 19.43
N LEU A 394 32.33 -13.55 19.87
CA LEU A 394 32.49 -14.94 19.50
C LEU A 394 31.48 -15.77 20.30
N SER A 395 30.80 -16.68 19.63
CA SER A 395 29.83 -17.56 20.26
C SER A 395 30.34 -18.99 20.29
N GLU A 396 30.18 -19.64 21.43
CA GLU A 396 30.37 -21.09 21.57
C GLU A 396 29.14 -21.89 21.13
N ILE A 397 28.02 -21.20 20.81
CA ILE A 397 26.81 -21.81 20.27
C ILE A 397 27.13 -22.39 18.90
N GLY A 398 27.15 -23.72 18.80
CA GLY A 398 27.27 -24.45 17.54
C GLY A 398 26.04 -24.24 16.65
N SER A 399 26.14 -24.62 15.36
CA SER A 399 25.00 -24.58 14.45
C SER A 399 23.78 -25.25 15.09
N PRO A 400 22.59 -24.64 15.02
CA PRO A 400 21.35 -25.27 15.43
C PRO A 400 21.19 -26.62 14.71
N ALA A 401 21.60 -27.72 15.35
CA ALA A 401 20.96 -29.00 15.05
C ALA A 401 19.55 -28.80 15.56
N ALA A 402 18.63 -28.47 14.65
CA ALA A 402 17.26 -28.03 14.92
C ALA A 402 16.78 -28.52 16.28
N TRP A 403 16.63 -27.61 17.25
CA TRP A 403 16.05 -27.91 18.54
C TRP A 403 14.58 -28.31 18.34
N SER A 404 14.35 -29.55 17.92
CA SER A 404 13.05 -30.18 17.87
C SER A 404 12.70 -30.62 19.29
N LEU A 405 11.78 -29.91 19.91
CA LEU A 405 11.05 -30.38 21.10
C LEU A 405 9.96 -31.41 20.73
N ASP A 406 9.93 -31.90 19.49
CA ASP A 406 8.95 -32.87 19.02
C ASP A 406 9.66 -34.18 18.64
N GLU A 407 9.77 -35.11 19.60
CA GLU A 407 10.38 -36.43 19.41
C GLU A 407 9.65 -37.30 18.37
N SER A 408 8.47 -36.88 17.91
CA SER A 408 7.60 -37.65 17.00
C SER A 408 8.01 -37.58 15.51
N LYS A 409 8.92 -36.68 15.11
CA LYS A 409 9.29 -36.44 13.69
C LYS A 409 10.75 -36.75 13.34
N LYS A 410 11.29 -37.85 13.87
CA LYS A 410 12.68 -38.31 13.62
C LYS A 410 12.99 -38.81 12.19
N SER A 411 12.04 -38.86 11.26
CA SER A 411 12.20 -39.60 9.98
C SER A 411 12.40 -38.76 8.71
N LEU A 412 12.50 -37.43 8.80
CA LEU A 412 12.87 -36.61 7.63
C LEU A 412 14.35 -36.23 7.70
N PRO A 413 15.14 -36.40 6.62
CA PRO A 413 16.54 -35.97 6.61
C PRO A 413 16.58 -34.45 6.72
N GLN A 414 16.85 -33.97 7.93
CA GLN A 414 16.92 -32.55 8.24
C GLN A 414 18.27 -32.04 7.72
N LYS A 415 18.23 -31.22 6.66
CA LYS A 415 19.41 -30.54 6.12
C LYS A 415 20.07 -29.78 7.27
N ARG A 416 21.26 -30.21 7.73
CA ARG A 416 22.03 -29.48 8.75
C ARG A 416 22.24 -28.06 8.24
N SER A 417 21.94 -27.06 9.07
CA SER A 417 22.26 -25.67 8.73
C SER A 417 23.77 -25.55 8.53
N GLU A 418 24.21 -25.21 7.33
CA GLU A 418 25.63 -25.03 6.99
C GLU A 418 26.19 -23.69 7.51
N VAL A 419 25.32 -22.87 8.12
CA VAL A 419 25.66 -21.56 8.66
C VAL A 419 26.54 -21.68 9.90
N ASP A 420 27.71 -21.01 9.86
CA ASP A 420 28.61 -20.85 10.99
C ASP A 420 28.19 -19.65 11.85
N TYR A 421 27.75 -19.93 13.07
CA TYR A 421 27.33 -18.92 14.05
C TYR A 421 28.44 -18.51 15.03
N LYS A 422 29.64 -19.12 14.90
CA LYS A 422 30.76 -18.89 15.80
C LYS A 422 31.30 -17.46 15.67
N TYR A 423 31.49 -17.01 14.44
CA TYR A 423 32.10 -15.72 14.13
C TYR A 423 31.05 -14.61 13.95
N PRO A 424 31.38 -13.34 14.27
CA PRO A 424 30.52 -12.21 14.01
C PRO A 424 30.36 -11.97 12.50
N VAL A 425 29.23 -11.36 12.12
CA VAL A 425 28.90 -11.03 10.73
C VAL A 425 29.01 -9.53 10.48
N ASN A 426 29.47 -9.15 9.28
CA ASN A 426 29.75 -7.75 8.94
C ASN A 426 28.51 -6.85 9.07
N ASN A 427 27.33 -7.33 8.66
CA ASN A 427 26.07 -6.60 8.73
C ASN A 427 25.66 -6.21 10.16
N ALA A 428 26.12 -6.95 11.19
CA ALA A 428 25.86 -6.60 12.58
C ALA A 428 26.52 -5.28 13.00
N ARG A 429 27.58 -4.84 12.31
CA ARG A 429 28.29 -3.59 12.61
C ARG A 429 27.63 -2.37 11.99
N PHE A 430 26.72 -2.58 11.04
CA PHE A 430 26.01 -1.50 10.37
C PHE A 430 24.65 -1.26 10.98
N HIS A 431 24.16 -0.05 10.83
CA HIS A 431 22.78 0.32 11.03
C HIS A 431 22.22 1.00 9.79
N LEU A 432 20.90 0.97 9.64
CA LEU A 432 20.18 1.71 8.60
C LEU A 432 19.55 2.97 9.19
N ILE A 433 19.85 4.11 8.57
CA ILE A 433 19.28 5.41 8.89
C ILE A 433 18.65 6.09 7.69
N GLY A 434 17.68 6.96 7.96
CA GLY A 434 16.90 7.67 6.96
C GLY A 434 17.51 9.00 6.52
N THR A 435 18.72 8.98 5.98
CA THR A 435 19.39 10.18 5.45
C THR A 435 19.14 10.32 3.96
N ASP A 436 18.61 11.47 3.53
CA ASP A 436 18.39 11.76 2.12
C ASP A 436 19.72 11.85 1.37
N THR A 437 19.82 11.18 0.22
CA THR A 437 20.97 11.33 -0.70
C THR A 437 20.53 12.01 -2.00
N PRO A 438 21.43 12.67 -2.75
CA PRO A 438 21.07 13.45 -3.94
C PRO A 438 20.26 12.71 -5.02
N ARG A 439 20.29 11.37 -5.02
CA ARG A 439 19.55 10.52 -5.98
C ARG A 439 18.43 9.68 -5.35
N MET A 440 18.40 9.53 -4.02
CA MET A 440 17.48 8.62 -3.33
C MET A 440 16.96 9.29 -2.04
N PRO A 441 15.69 9.74 -2.01
CA PRO A 441 15.08 10.22 -0.78
C PRO A 441 14.89 9.05 0.18
N ALA A 442 15.28 9.22 1.43
CA ALA A 442 15.16 8.15 2.39
C ALA A 442 13.69 7.90 2.75
N MET A 443 13.27 6.63 2.73
CA MET A 443 11.92 6.25 3.08
C MET A 443 11.87 4.88 3.73
N ILE A 444 10.92 4.70 4.64
CA ILE A 444 10.59 3.42 5.23
C ILE A 444 9.08 3.19 5.10
N LYS A 445 8.70 1.98 4.67
CA LYS A 445 7.31 1.66 4.39
C LYS A 445 6.95 0.26 4.88
N ARG A 446 5.71 0.09 5.39
CA ARG A 446 5.14 -1.26 5.61
C ARG A 446 4.82 -1.88 4.26
N GLY A 447 5.22 -3.12 4.06
CA GLY A 447 5.06 -3.86 2.81
C GLY A 447 6.39 -4.34 2.24
N THR A 448 6.30 -5.33 1.38
CA THR A 448 7.43 -5.84 0.58
C THR A 448 7.55 -5.06 -0.72
N GLU A 449 8.67 -5.23 -1.44
CA GLU A 449 8.83 -4.69 -2.79
C GLU A 449 7.69 -5.15 -3.71
N LEU A 450 7.27 -6.42 -3.58
CA LEU A 450 6.14 -6.98 -4.32
C LEU A 450 4.83 -6.23 -4.08
N SER A 451 4.55 -5.87 -2.82
CA SER A 451 3.36 -5.11 -2.46
C SER A 451 3.40 -3.67 -3.01
N ASN A 452 4.59 -3.09 -3.12
CA ASN A 452 4.81 -1.76 -3.70
C ASN A 452 4.70 -1.77 -5.23
N ILE A 453 5.35 -2.73 -5.91
CA ILE A 453 5.29 -2.92 -7.37
C ILE A 453 3.90 -3.38 -7.82
N GLY A 454 3.12 -4.02 -6.94
CA GLY A 454 1.75 -4.43 -7.25
C GLY A 454 0.86 -3.32 -7.82
N ARG A 455 1.16 -2.05 -7.53
CA ARG A 455 0.41 -0.89 -8.03
C ARG A 455 0.88 -0.37 -9.39
N PHE A 456 1.92 -0.97 -9.97
CA PHE A 456 2.51 -0.51 -11.22
C PHE A 456 1.64 -0.89 -12.42
N ARG A 457 1.77 -0.09 -13.47
CA ARG A 457 1.12 -0.26 -14.77
C ARG A 457 2.21 -0.39 -15.82
N SER A 458 1.90 -0.93 -16.99
CA SER A 458 2.94 -1.09 -18.02
C SER A 458 3.35 0.25 -18.63
N ARG A 459 4.57 0.31 -19.18
CA ARG A 459 5.03 1.48 -19.96
C ARG A 459 4.10 1.76 -21.14
N THR A 460 3.58 0.70 -21.76
CA THR A 460 2.62 0.79 -22.88
C THR A 460 1.34 1.50 -22.46
N GLU A 461 0.78 1.16 -21.29
CA GLU A 461 -0.42 1.77 -20.76
C GLU A 461 -0.22 3.24 -20.34
N LEU A 462 0.94 3.55 -19.75
CA LEU A 462 1.23 4.88 -19.21
C LEU A 462 1.72 5.89 -20.26
N LEU A 463 2.41 5.44 -21.31
CA LEU A 463 3.05 6.33 -22.29
C LEU A 463 2.50 6.12 -23.69
N PHE A 464 2.49 4.88 -24.19
CA PHE A 464 2.16 4.62 -25.59
C PHE A 464 0.69 4.89 -25.92
N ILE A 465 -0.25 4.40 -25.11
CA ILE A 465 -1.69 4.63 -25.34
C ILE A 465 -2.06 6.13 -25.27
N PRO A 466 -1.59 6.90 -24.27
CA PRO A 466 -1.80 8.36 -24.24
C PRO A 466 -1.19 9.09 -25.43
N PHE A 467 0.02 8.70 -25.84
CA PHE A 467 0.68 9.24 -27.02
C PHE A 467 -0.13 8.95 -28.30
N ALA A 468 -0.57 7.70 -28.49
CA ALA A 468 -1.41 7.31 -29.61
C ALA A 468 -2.74 8.07 -29.63
N THR A 469 -3.29 8.37 -28.45
CA THR A 469 -4.51 9.19 -28.30
C THR A 469 -4.28 10.63 -28.77
N ALA A 470 -3.19 11.26 -28.33
CA ALA A 470 -2.84 12.60 -28.79
C ALA A 470 -2.58 12.63 -30.30
N LEU A 471 -1.84 11.64 -30.83
CA LEU A 471 -1.55 11.51 -32.25
C LEU A 471 -2.82 11.30 -33.08
N SER A 472 -3.77 10.50 -32.59
CA SER A 472 -5.07 10.31 -33.25
C SER A 472 -5.83 11.61 -33.36
N GLY A 473 -5.80 12.48 -32.35
CA GLY A 473 -6.42 13.80 -32.42
C GLY A 473 -5.77 14.69 -33.49
N VAL A 474 -4.44 14.65 -33.64
CA VAL A 474 -3.73 15.37 -34.72
C VAL A 474 -4.14 14.84 -36.09
N PHE A 475 -4.24 13.52 -36.24
CA PHE A 475 -4.67 12.90 -37.50
C PHE A 475 -6.10 13.29 -37.85
N LEU A 476 -7.01 13.37 -36.88
CA LEU A 476 -8.37 13.87 -37.10
C LEU A 476 -8.39 15.33 -37.60
N ILE A 477 -7.47 16.20 -37.12
CA ILE A 477 -7.34 17.57 -37.66
C ILE A 477 -6.89 17.54 -39.12
N LEU A 478 -5.94 16.67 -39.49
CA LEU A 478 -5.46 16.59 -40.88
C LEU A 478 -6.51 16.08 -41.87
N PHE A 479 -7.56 15.40 -41.39
CA PHE A 479 -8.66 14.88 -42.21
C PHE A 479 -9.86 15.82 -42.32
N LEU A 480 -9.97 16.80 -41.41
CA LEU A 480 -10.88 17.94 -41.50
C LEU A 480 -10.33 18.95 -42.51
#